data_AF-A0A328DGM6-F1
#
_entry.id   AF-A0A328DGM6-F1
#
_cell.length_a   1.000
_cell.length_b   1.000
_cell.length_c   1.000
_cell.angle_alpha   90.00
_cell.angle_beta   90.00
_cell.angle_gamma   90.00
#
_symmetry.space_group_name_H-M   'P 1'
#
loop_
_entity.id
_entity.type
_entity.pdbx_description
1 polymer ?
#
loop_
_entity_poly.entity_id
_entity_poly.type
_entity_poly.pdbx_seq_one_letter_code
_entity_poly.pdbx_strand_id
1 'polypeptide(L)'
;MGSVSNFVIRWINFLTMILAVGVIGFGLWMNANHDGCRKSLALHIVVLGILIFFISVFGFFGAWKSNPILLWIYLIMLLLILVAILIFTVLAFIVTNKGSGHSVSGLRYKEYQLQDYHSWFLKQLNSSHNWEHLRNCLVKSDDCNNLSQKYKNLKQYRYAKLSPIEAGCCRPPSECGYPAQNASYYDLTFHPNSSNKDCVLYENKRDILCYNCDSCKAGVAEYMKTEWRVVAVFNLVLFVILTIIYFVGCCARRNAGNSVSNV
;
A
#
# COMPACT_ATOMS: atom_id res chain seq x y z
N MET A 1 40.16 -10.47 -4.18
CA MET A 1 38.70 -10.26 -4.27
C MET A 1 37.92 -10.76 -3.03
N GLY A 2 38.30 -11.87 -2.37
CA GLY A 2 37.51 -12.39 -1.24
C GLY A 2 37.48 -11.57 0.05
N SER A 3 38.56 -10.85 0.38
CA SER A 3 38.56 -9.95 1.55
C SER A 3 37.56 -8.78 1.37
N VAL A 4 37.42 -8.27 0.15
CA VAL A 4 36.50 -7.15 -0.17
C VAL A 4 35.03 -7.61 -0.10
N SER A 5 34.69 -8.77 -0.67
CA SER A 5 33.30 -9.28 -0.61
C SER A 5 32.85 -9.56 0.83
N ASN A 6 33.72 -10.16 1.64
CA ASN A 6 33.40 -10.45 3.05
C ASN A 6 33.28 -9.15 3.86
N PHE A 7 34.16 -8.17 3.60
CA PHE A 7 34.08 -6.84 4.22
C PHE A 7 32.76 -6.13 3.89
N VAL A 8 32.35 -6.12 2.62
CA VAL A 8 31.10 -5.49 2.16
C VAL A 8 29.88 -6.17 2.80
N ILE A 9 29.79 -7.50 2.75
CA ILE A 9 28.67 -8.24 3.36
C ILE A 9 28.60 -8.00 4.86
N ARG A 10 29.75 -7.95 5.55
CA ARG A 10 29.79 -7.68 6.99
C ARG A 10 29.21 -6.31 7.31
N TRP A 11 29.64 -5.25 6.63
CA TRP A 11 29.17 -3.89 6.92
C TRP A 11 27.72 -3.66 6.52
N ILE A 12 27.28 -4.20 5.37
CA ILE A 12 25.88 -4.12 4.95
C ILE A 12 24.99 -4.79 6.00
N ASN A 13 25.31 -6.02 6.40
CA ASN A 13 24.48 -6.75 7.36
C ASN A 13 24.52 -6.13 8.78
N PHE A 14 25.64 -5.51 9.15
CA PHE A 14 25.71 -4.75 10.41
C PHE A 14 24.78 -3.53 10.38
N LEU A 15 24.79 -2.76 9.29
CA LEU A 15 23.92 -1.60 9.14
C LEU A 15 22.45 -2.00 9.05
N THR A 16 22.11 -3.05 8.31
CA THR A 16 20.72 -3.55 8.22
C THR A 16 20.22 -4.07 9.56
N MET A 17 21.08 -4.62 10.41
CA MET A 17 20.73 -5.02 11.77
C MET A 17 20.33 -3.80 12.62
N ILE A 18 21.10 -2.70 12.57
CA ILE A 18 20.75 -1.45 13.28
C ILE A 18 19.42 -0.90 12.77
N LEU A 19 19.23 -0.86 11.45
CA LEU A 19 17.98 -0.41 10.84
C LEU A 19 16.80 -1.30 11.27
N ALA A 20 16.97 -2.62 11.31
CA ALA A 20 15.93 -3.55 11.73
C ALA A 20 15.49 -3.31 13.18
N VAL A 21 16.42 -3.05 14.10
CA VAL A 21 16.10 -2.67 15.48
C VAL A 21 15.29 -1.37 15.52
N GLY A 22 15.68 -0.38 14.72
CA GLY A 22 14.91 0.87 14.59
C GLY A 22 13.49 0.65 14.07
N VAL A 23 13.33 -0.20 13.04
CA VAL A 23 12.01 -0.57 12.47
C VAL A 23 11.13 -1.30 13.49
N ILE A 24 11.70 -2.23 14.27
CA ILE A 24 10.99 -2.92 15.34
C ILE A 24 10.55 -1.92 16.42
N GLY A 25 11.45 -1.04 16.86
CA GLY A 25 11.14 0.00 17.85
C GLY A 25 10.02 0.93 17.40
N PHE A 26 10.07 1.38 16.13
CA PHE A 26 9.02 2.18 15.53
C PHE A 26 7.68 1.44 15.45
N GLY A 27 7.70 0.16 15.05
CA GLY A 27 6.51 -0.69 15.03
C GLY A 27 5.88 -0.86 16.42
N LEU A 28 6.68 -1.11 17.45
CA LEU A 28 6.21 -1.23 18.83
C LEU A 28 5.62 0.11 19.34
N TRP A 29 6.28 1.23 19.04
CA TRP A 29 5.77 2.56 19.39
C TRP A 29 4.43 2.86 18.71
N MET A 30 4.29 2.50 17.43
CA MET A 30 3.04 2.67 16.68
C MET A 30 1.91 1.82 17.25
N ASN A 31 2.20 0.58 17.66
CA ASN A 31 1.23 -0.32 18.27
C ASN A 31 0.69 0.23 19.61
N ALA A 32 1.55 0.90 20.39
CA ALA A 32 1.19 1.42 21.71
C ALA A 32 0.33 2.70 21.66
N ASN A 33 0.53 3.57 20.66
CA ASN A 33 0.03 4.96 20.72
C ASN A 33 -1.12 5.29 19.76
N HIS A 34 -1.64 4.34 18.97
CA HIS A 34 -2.56 4.65 17.87
C HIS A 34 -3.74 3.67 17.69
N ASP A 35 -4.75 4.12 16.92
CA ASP A 35 -6.01 3.41 16.62
C ASP A 35 -5.82 2.05 15.93
N GLY A 36 -6.90 1.24 15.88
CA GLY A 36 -6.89 -0.15 15.37
C GLY A 36 -6.25 -0.35 13.98
N CYS A 37 -6.39 0.62 13.08
CA CYS A 37 -5.77 0.56 11.75
C CYS A 37 -4.24 0.55 11.81
N ARG A 38 -3.68 1.44 12.63
CA ARG A 38 -2.24 1.58 12.81
C ARG A 38 -1.67 0.42 13.62
N LYS A 39 -2.47 -0.21 14.50
CA LYS A 39 -2.09 -1.46 15.17
C LYS A 39 -1.90 -2.62 14.20
N SER A 40 -2.84 -2.81 13.26
CA SER A 40 -2.72 -3.85 12.22
C SER A 40 -1.45 -3.63 11.40
N LEU A 41 -1.21 -2.40 10.93
CA LEU A 41 0.00 -2.06 10.19
C LEU A 41 1.28 -2.23 11.03
N ALA A 42 1.27 -1.81 12.30
CA ALA A 42 2.39 -1.95 13.22
C ALA A 42 2.81 -3.41 13.41
N LEU A 43 1.86 -4.33 13.53
CA LEU A 43 2.14 -5.76 13.66
C LEU A 43 2.91 -6.29 12.44
N HIS A 44 2.48 -5.94 11.23
CA HIS A 44 3.18 -6.33 10.01
C HIS A 44 4.60 -5.75 9.96
N ILE A 45 4.78 -4.49 10.36
CA ILE A 45 6.10 -3.84 10.41
C ILE A 45 7.04 -4.55 11.39
N VAL A 46 6.56 -4.90 12.59
CA VAL A 46 7.37 -5.60 13.60
C VAL A 46 7.82 -6.97 13.10
N VAL A 47 6.90 -7.76 12.51
CA VAL A 47 7.22 -9.08 11.96
C VAL A 47 8.28 -8.98 10.87
N LEU A 48 8.15 -8.01 9.95
CA LEU A 48 9.15 -7.74 8.91
C LEU A 48 10.50 -7.35 9.50
N GLY A 49 10.52 -6.47 10.51
CA GLY A 49 11.74 -6.06 11.20
C GLY A 49 12.49 -7.23 11.85
N ILE A 50 11.75 -8.13 12.53
CA ILE A 50 12.34 -9.34 13.14
C ILE A 50 12.96 -10.26 12.09
N LEU A 51 12.26 -10.48 10.97
CA LEU A 51 12.78 -11.30 9.87
C LEU A 51 14.10 -10.73 9.30
N ILE A 52 14.14 -9.41 9.03
CA ILE A 52 15.32 -8.72 8.52
C ILE A 52 16.47 -8.81 9.53
N PHE A 53 16.18 -8.68 10.81
CA PHE A 53 17.18 -8.79 11.88
C PHE A 53 17.87 -10.16 11.84
N PHE A 54 17.10 -11.27 11.83
CA PHE A 54 17.68 -12.62 11.80
C PHE A 54 18.52 -12.89 10.55
N ILE A 55 18.06 -12.45 9.37
CA ILE A 55 18.82 -12.61 8.12
C ILE A 55 20.14 -11.83 8.20
N SER A 56 20.09 -10.62 8.75
CA SER A 56 21.26 -9.76 8.94
C SER A 56 22.27 -10.41 9.89
N VAL A 57 21.80 -11.04 10.97
CA VAL A 57 22.65 -11.77 11.92
C VAL A 57 23.40 -12.92 11.23
N PHE A 58 22.70 -13.76 10.45
CA PHE A 58 23.35 -14.85 9.71
C PHE A 58 24.35 -14.35 8.67
N GLY A 59 24.02 -13.28 7.94
CA GLY A 59 24.93 -12.66 6.97
C GLY A 59 26.18 -12.08 7.62
N PHE A 60 26.02 -11.38 8.75
CA PHE A 60 27.12 -10.79 9.50
C PHE A 60 28.07 -11.85 10.07
N PHE A 61 27.53 -12.84 10.81
CA PHE A 61 28.36 -13.89 11.40
C PHE A 61 28.98 -14.82 10.35
N GLY A 62 28.26 -15.07 9.24
CA GLY A 62 28.78 -15.81 8.10
C GLY A 62 29.98 -15.15 7.46
N ALA A 63 29.91 -13.83 7.22
CA ALA A 63 31.02 -13.06 6.67
C ALA A 63 32.16 -12.84 7.67
N TRP A 64 31.85 -12.61 8.96
CA TRP A 64 32.85 -12.39 10.01
C TRP A 64 33.72 -13.63 10.21
N LYS A 65 33.10 -14.80 10.39
CA LYS A 65 33.82 -16.07 10.62
C LYS A 65 34.25 -16.74 9.31
N SER A 66 33.96 -16.14 8.16
CA SER A 66 34.10 -16.77 6.84
C SER A 66 33.54 -18.20 6.81
N ASN A 67 32.42 -18.42 7.49
CA ASN A 67 31.83 -19.75 7.64
C ASN A 67 30.92 -20.05 6.44
N PRO A 68 31.24 -21.07 5.62
CA PRO A 68 30.52 -21.35 4.38
C PRO A 68 29.06 -21.79 4.62
N ILE A 69 28.76 -22.44 5.76
CA ILE A 69 27.41 -22.91 6.10
C ILE A 69 26.49 -21.73 6.40
N LEU A 70 26.95 -20.78 7.22
CA LEU A 70 26.16 -19.57 7.53
C LEU A 70 25.93 -18.70 6.29
N LEU A 71 26.95 -18.57 5.43
CA LEU A 71 26.80 -17.88 4.14
C LEU A 71 25.83 -18.60 3.21
N TRP A 72 25.78 -19.92 3.23
CA TRP A 72 24.79 -20.71 2.49
C TRP A 72 23.36 -20.44 2.98
N ILE A 73 23.13 -20.49 4.30
CA ILE A 73 21.82 -20.18 4.89
C ILE A 73 21.40 -18.76 4.51
N TYR A 74 22.30 -17.79 4.65
CA TYR A 74 22.06 -16.40 4.25
C TYR A 74 21.65 -16.27 2.78
N LEU A 75 22.35 -16.94 1.86
CA LEU A 75 22.04 -16.91 0.43
C LEU A 75 20.72 -17.58 0.09
N ILE A 76 20.38 -18.71 0.74
CA ILE A 76 19.08 -19.37 0.55
C ILE A 76 17.96 -18.42 1.00
N MET A 77 18.10 -17.79 2.17
CA MET A 77 17.10 -16.83 2.67
C MET A 77 16.95 -15.62 1.75
N LEU A 78 18.06 -15.06 1.26
CA LEU A 78 18.02 -13.98 0.26
C LEU A 78 17.34 -14.40 -1.04
N LEU A 79 17.59 -15.62 -1.52
CA LEU A 79 16.95 -16.14 -2.73
C LEU A 79 15.43 -16.27 -2.54
N LEU A 80 14.99 -16.80 -1.40
CA LEU A 80 13.55 -16.89 -1.08
C LEU A 80 12.90 -15.51 -1.04
N ILE A 81 13.57 -14.50 -0.49
CA ILE A 81 13.08 -13.12 -0.48
C ILE A 81 13.01 -12.55 -1.90
N LEU A 82 14.02 -12.75 -2.74
CA LEU A 82 14.00 -12.30 -4.13
C LEU A 82 12.82 -12.90 -4.90
N VAL A 83 12.57 -14.20 -4.74
CA VAL A 83 11.42 -14.89 -5.35
C VAL A 83 10.10 -14.33 -4.80
N ALA A 84 9.99 -14.12 -3.48
CA ALA A 84 8.79 -13.56 -2.88
C ALA A 84 8.49 -12.13 -3.37
N ILE A 85 9.51 -11.27 -3.46
CA ILE A 85 9.40 -9.90 -3.99
C ILE A 85 8.94 -9.95 -5.46
N LEU A 86 9.52 -10.84 -6.27
CA LEU A 86 9.15 -10.97 -7.67
C LEU A 86 7.68 -11.42 -7.83
N ILE A 87 7.26 -12.45 -7.09
CA ILE A 87 5.87 -12.93 -7.12
C ILE A 87 4.91 -11.81 -6.68
N PHE A 88 5.21 -11.15 -5.56
CA PHE A 88 4.38 -10.06 -5.03
C PHE A 88 4.27 -8.90 -6.02
N THR A 89 5.38 -8.46 -6.62
CA THR A 89 5.37 -7.36 -7.60
C THR A 89 4.55 -7.69 -8.83
N VAL A 90 4.71 -8.89 -9.40
CA VAL A 90 3.90 -9.34 -10.55
C VAL A 90 2.42 -9.38 -10.19
N LEU A 91 2.05 -9.97 -9.04
CA LEU A 91 0.66 -10.01 -8.58
C LEU A 91 0.09 -8.61 -8.34
N ALA A 92 0.87 -7.71 -7.73
CA ALA A 92 0.48 -6.32 -7.50
C ALA A 92 0.18 -5.63 -8.84
N PHE A 93 1.02 -5.79 -9.86
CA PHE A 93 0.75 -5.24 -11.19
C PHE A 93 -0.51 -5.84 -11.84
N ILE A 94 -0.71 -7.17 -11.76
CA ILE A 94 -1.90 -7.83 -12.32
C ILE A 94 -3.18 -7.26 -11.68
N VAL A 95 -3.22 -7.20 -10.34
CA VAL A 95 -4.38 -6.71 -9.58
C VAL A 95 -4.62 -5.21 -9.83
N THR A 96 -3.55 -4.43 -9.99
CA THR A 96 -3.63 -2.98 -10.21
C THR A 96 -3.73 -2.56 -11.68
N ASN A 97 -3.75 -3.49 -12.63
CA ASN A 97 -3.78 -3.14 -14.06
C ASN A 97 -5.17 -2.63 -14.51
N LYS A 98 -6.23 -3.11 -13.87
CA LYS A 98 -7.62 -2.74 -14.21
C LYS A 98 -8.10 -1.49 -13.46
N GLY A 99 -9.16 -0.89 -13.99
CA GLY A 99 -9.77 0.32 -13.47
C GLY A 99 -9.10 1.57 -14.00
N SER A 100 -9.88 2.50 -14.51
CA SER A 100 -9.43 3.87 -14.76
C SER A 100 -10.65 4.74 -14.59
N GLY A 101 -10.63 5.65 -13.61
CA GLY A 101 -11.79 6.51 -13.35
C GLY A 101 -12.27 7.22 -14.62
N HIS A 102 -13.59 7.38 -14.71
CA HIS A 102 -14.31 7.97 -15.82
C HIS A 102 -14.32 9.50 -15.71
N SER A 103 -14.07 10.18 -16.82
CA SER A 103 -14.23 11.63 -16.89
C SER A 103 -15.71 11.97 -17.11
N VAL A 104 -16.21 12.94 -16.34
CA VAL A 104 -17.57 13.45 -16.51
C VAL A 104 -17.51 14.85 -17.11
N SER A 105 -18.38 15.12 -18.09
CA SER A 105 -18.45 16.42 -18.77
C SER A 105 -18.65 17.56 -17.78
N GLY A 106 -17.78 18.57 -17.84
CA GLY A 106 -17.83 19.74 -16.96
C GLY A 106 -17.22 19.55 -15.57
N LEU A 107 -16.60 18.38 -15.30
CA LEU A 107 -15.88 18.08 -14.06
C LEU A 107 -14.42 17.74 -14.36
N ARG A 108 -13.48 18.27 -13.56
CA ARG A 108 -12.04 18.01 -13.71
C ARG A 108 -11.60 16.71 -13.03
N TYR A 109 -12.28 16.34 -11.94
CA TYR A 109 -11.99 15.11 -11.22
C TYR A 109 -12.71 13.92 -11.86
N LYS A 110 -12.28 12.70 -11.52
CA LYS A 110 -12.80 11.46 -12.09
C LYS A 110 -13.83 10.82 -11.16
N GLU A 111 -14.77 10.09 -11.75
CA GLU A 111 -15.67 9.19 -11.04
C GLU A 111 -15.20 7.75 -11.18
N TYR A 112 -15.52 6.92 -10.19
CA TYR A 112 -15.00 5.56 -10.11
C TYR A 112 -16.16 4.58 -9.98
N GLN A 113 -16.16 3.54 -10.82
CA GLN A 113 -17.12 2.45 -10.73
C GLN A 113 -16.42 1.19 -10.21
N LEU A 114 -17.05 0.51 -9.26
CA LEU A 114 -16.43 -0.62 -8.57
C LEU A 114 -16.16 -1.80 -9.54
N GLN A 115 -17.00 -1.96 -10.57
CA GLN A 115 -16.90 -3.02 -11.56
C GLN A 115 -15.71 -2.89 -12.51
N ASP A 116 -15.10 -1.70 -12.61
CA ASP A 116 -13.92 -1.50 -13.46
C ASP A 116 -12.65 -2.13 -12.86
N TYR A 117 -12.67 -2.44 -11.55
CA TYR A 117 -11.52 -2.95 -10.82
C TYR A 117 -11.42 -4.47 -10.87
N HIS A 118 -10.23 -4.99 -10.56
CA HIS A 118 -9.99 -6.42 -10.51
C HIS A 118 -10.90 -7.12 -9.48
N SER A 119 -11.30 -8.37 -9.77
CA SER A 119 -12.19 -9.18 -8.92
C SER A 119 -11.72 -9.33 -7.47
N TRP A 120 -10.41 -9.21 -7.25
CA TRP A 120 -9.81 -9.19 -5.93
C TRP A 120 -10.31 -8.00 -5.08
N PHE A 121 -10.35 -6.79 -5.65
CA PHE A 121 -10.88 -5.59 -4.96
C PHE A 121 -12.38 -5.75 -4.66
N LEU A 122 -13.15 -6.23 -5.65
CA LEU A 122 -14.57 -6.52 -5.49
C LEU A 122 -14.82 -7.49 -4.33
N LYS A 123 -14.07 -8.59 -4.24
CA LYS A 123 -14.20 -9.58 -3.16
C LYS A 123 -13.85 -8.99 -1.79
N GLN A 124 -12.80 -8.18 -1.73
CA GLN A 124 -12.35 -7.57 -0.49
C GLN A 124 -13.32 -6.49 0.02
N LEU A 125 -13.90 -5.70 -0.89
CA LEU A 125 -14.76 -4.55 -0.56
C LEU A 125 -16.26 -4.91 -0.45
N ASN A 126 -16.70 -6.03 -1.02
CA ASN A 126 -18.08 -6.51 -0.85
C ASN A 126 -18.30 -7.28 0.44
N SER A 127 -17.25 -7.76 1.10
CA SER A 127 -17.38 -8.40 2.42
C SER A 127 -17.64 -7.33 3.48
N SER A 128 -18.80 -7.40 4.15
CA SER A 128 -19.24 -6.39 5.13
C SER A 128 -18.21 -6.14 6.24
N HIS A 129 -17.69 -7.22 6.83
CA HIS A 129 -16.69 -7.13 7.91
C HIS A 129 -15.38 -6.48 7.44
N ASN A 130 -14.91 -6.84 6.24
CA ASN A 130 -13.67 -6.26 5.70
C ASN A 130 -13.87 -4.79 5.29
N TRP A 131 -15.05 -4.47 4.75
CA TRP A 131 -15.41 -3.11 4.38
C TRP A 131 -15.45 -2.19 5.58
N GLU A 132 -16.09 -2.58 6.68
CA GLU A 132 -16.18 -1.76 7.89
C GLU A 132 -14.78 -1.41 8.42
N HIS A 133 -13.89 -2.40 8.50
CA HIS A 133 -12.50 -2.17 8.91
C HIS A 133 -11.75 -1.25 7.93
N LEU A 134 -11.85 -1.49 6.61
CA LEU A 134 -11.18 -0.68 5.60
C LEU A 134 -11.72 0.75 5.55
N ARG A 135 -13.03 0.92 5.67
CA ARG A 135 -13.72 2.21 5.72
C ARG A 135 -13.22 3.01 6.91
N ASN A 136 -13.26 2.45 8.12
CA ASN A 136 -12.79 3.14 9.32
C ASN A 136 -11.30 3.50 9.25
N CYS A 137 -10.51 2.72 8.52
CA CYS A 137 -9.09 2.98 8.26
C CYS A 137 -8.84 4.11 7.27
N LEU A 138 -9.53 4.08 6.13
CA LEU A 138 -9.16 4.84 4.93
C LEU A 138 -10.08 6.04 4.69
N VAL A 139 -11.34 5.96 5.09
CA VAL A 139 -12.34 6.99 4.87
C VAL A 139 -12.50 7.80 6.15
N LYS A 140 -11.87 8.98 6.20
CA LYS A 140 -12.04 9.91 7.32
C LYS A 140 -13.17 10.87 7.02
N SER A 141 -14.09 11.01 7.97
CA SER A 141 -15.22 11.95 7.84
C SER A 141 -14.77 13.40 7.69
N ASP A 142 -13.63 13.75 8.31
CA ASP A 142 -13.03 15.08 8.20
C ASP A 142 -12.64 15.45 6.77
N ASP A 143 -12.22 14.49 5.94
CA ASP A 143 -11.86 14.74 4.54
C ASP A 143 -13.09 15.24 3.75
N CYS A 144 -14.27 14.66 4.02
CA CYS A 144 -15.54 15.09 3.41
C CYS A 144 -16.07 16.40 4.01
N ASN A 145 -15.94 16.59 5.33
CA ASN A 145 -16.41 17.79 6.01
C ASN A 145 -15.66 19.05 5.55
N ASN A 146 -14.35 18.92 5.34
CA ASN A 146 -13.48 20.03 4.95
C ASN A 146 -13.64 20.43 3.47
N LEU A 147 -14.34 19.62 2.65
CA LEU A 147 -14.52 19.89 1.23
C LEU A 147 -15.27 21.21 0.98
N SER A 148 -16.30 21.49 1.78
CA SER A 148 -17.06 22.75 1.75
C SER A 148 -16.22 23.97 2.16
N GLN A 149 -15.28 23.80 3.10
CA GLN A 149 -14.38 24.86 3.53
C GLN A 149 -13.29 25.14 2.48
N LYS A 150 -12.78 24.08 1.85
CA LYS A 150 -11.73 24.12 0.82
C LYS A 150 -12.24 24.71 -0.50
N TYR A 151 -13.49 24.42 -0.87
CA TYR A 151 -14.09 24.85 -2.13
C TYR A 151 -15.40 25.61 -1.88
N LYS A 152 -15.29 26.94 -1.74
CA LYS A 152 -16.43 27.81 -1.42
C LYS A 152 -17.43 27.98 -2.56
N ASN A 153 -16.94 27.94 -3.81
CA ASN A 153 -17.76 28.20 -4.99
C ASN A 153 -17.94 26.93 -5.83
N LEU A 154 -19.12 26.76 -6.43
CA LEU A 154 -19.42 25.62 -7.30
C LEU A 154 -18.46 25.52 -8.50
N LYS A 155 -18.06 26.67 -9.08
CA LYS A 155 -17.05 26.69 -10.15
C LYS A 155 -15.71 26.12 -9.66
N GLN A 156 -15.27 26.52 -8.47
CA GLN A 156 -14.02 26.03 -7.89
C GLN A 156 -14.10 24.53 -7.60
N TYR A 157 -15.25 24.05 -7.11
CA TYR A 157 -15.51 22.65 -6.87
C TYR A 157 -15.49 21.80 -8.16
N ARG A 158 -16.08 22.28 -9.25
CA ARG A 158 -16.09 21.57 -10.55
C ARG A 158 -14.68 21.37 -11.12
N TYR A 159 -13.77 22.32 -10.88
CA TYR A 159 -12.36 22.25 -11.29
C TYR A 159 -11.42 21.78 -10.18
N ALA A 160 -11.96 21.30 -9.06
CA ALA A 160 -11.17 20.86 -7.92
C ALA A 160 -10.39 19.58 -8.23
N LYS A 161 -9.24 19.43 -7.57
CA LYS A 161 -8.48 18.18 -7.57
C LYS A 161 -8.89 17.39 -6.33
N LEU A 162 -9.87 16.50 -6.50
CA LEU A 162 -10.34 15.60 -5.46
C LEU A 162 -9.46 14.35 -5.40
N SER A 163 -9.25 13.83 -4.20
CA SER A 163 -8.73 12.47 -4.01
C SER A 163 -9.78 11.44 -4.45
N PRO A 164 -9.39 10.19 -4.75
CA PRO A 164 -10.36 9.15 -5.10
C PRO A 164 -11.42 8.91 -4.01
N ILE A 165 -11.03 9.06 -2.74
CA ILE A 165 -11.94 8.95 -1.59
C ILE A 165 -12.88 10.15 -1.53
N GLU A 166 -12.37 11.37 -1.71
CA GLU A 166 -13.21 12.58 -1.75
C GLU A 166 -14.26 12.50 -2.88
N ALA A 167 -13.85 12.00 -4.06
CA ALA A 167 -14.71 11.87 -5.23
C ALA A 167 -15.74 10.73 -5.11
N GLY A 168 -15.38 9.61 -4.48
CA GLY A 168 -16.25 8.43 -4.38
C GLY A 168 -17.15 8.41 -3.13
N CYS A 169 -16.71 8.99 -2.01
CA CYS A 169 -17.39 8.83 -0.71
C CYS A 169 -18.15 10.07 -0.25
N CYS A 170 -17.72 11.27 -0.64
CA CYS A 170 -18.28 12.53 -0.12
C CYS A 170 -19.45 13.08 -0.95
N ARG A 171 -19.77 12.46 -2.08
CA ARG A 171 -20.77 12.96 -3.03
C ARG A 171 -21.58 11.81 -3.66
N PRO A 172 -22.78 12.08 -4.19
CA PRO A 172 -23.50 11.11 -4.99
C PRO A 172 -22.91 11.02 -6.40
N PRO A 173 -23.09 9.86 -7.08
CA PRO A 173 -22.79 9.71 -8.51
C PRO A 173 -23.45 10.79 -9.37
N SER A 174 -22.77 11.26 -10.43
CA SER A 174 -23.36 12.27 -11.33
C SER A 174 -24.62 11.78 -12.04
N GLU A 175 -24.73 10.48 -12.30
CA GLU A 175 -25.90 9.85 -12.92
C GLU A 175 -27.19 9.95 -12.08
N CYS A 176 -27.08 10.22 -10.78
CA CYS A 176 -28.25 10.45 -9.94
C CYS A 176 -28.98 11.76 -10.32
N GLY A 177 -28.28 12.74 -10.90
CA GLY A 177 -28.88 13.98 -11.37
C GLY A 177 -29.21 15.02 -10.29
N TYR A 178 -28.80 14.80 -9.03
CA TYR A 178 -29.01 15.78 -7.96
C TYR A 178 -28.22 17.07 -8.21
N PRO A 179 -28.86 18.25 -8.23
CA PRO A 179 -28.13 19.50 -8.42
C PRO A 179 -27.32 19.84 -7.17
N ALA A 180 -26.02 20.06 -7.37
CA ALA A 180 -25.10 20.46 -6.32
C ALA A 180 -25.34 21.93 -5.93
N GLN A 181 -25.74 22.18 -4.67
CA GLN A 181 -25.83 23.53 -4.14
C GLN A 181 -24.46 23.99 -3.62
N ASN A 182 -23.76 23.10 -2.91
CA ASN A 182 -22.41 23.30 -2.38
C ASN A 182 -21.56 22.03 -2.54
N ALA A 183 -20.27 22.08 -2.24
CA ALA A 183 -19.35 20.94 -2.38
C ALA A 183 -19.76 19.69 -1.58
N SER A 184 -20.54 19.87 -0.49
CA SER A 184 -20.98 18.81 0.41
C SER A 184 -22.50 18.73 0.56
N TYR A 185 -23.27 19.44 -0.29
CA TYR A 185 -24.73 19.50 -0.17
C TYR A 185 -25.42 19.48 -1.53
N TYR A 186 -26.33 18.54 -1.70
CA TYR A 186 -27.05 18.26 -2.95
C TYR A 186 -28.56 18.36 -2.72
N ASP A 187 -29.32 18.86 -3.69
CA ASP A 187 -30.77 18.92 -3.57
C ASP A 187 -31.40 17.55 -3.86
N LEU A 188 -31.88 16.88 -2.81
CA LEU A 188 -32.48 15.54 -2.90
C LEU A 188 -34.00 15.58 -3.21
N THR A 189 -34.59 16.76 -3.37
CA THR A 189 -36.00 16.88 -3.77
C THR A 189 -36.24 16.49 -5.22
N PHE A 190 -35.17 16.51 -6.03
CA PHE A 190 -35.21 16.03 -7.41
C PHE A 190 -35.26 14.51 -7.46
N HIS A 191 -36.11 13.95 -8.33
CA HIS A 191 -36.14 12.52 -8.55
C HIS A 191 -34.81 12.03 -9.15
N PRO A 192 -34.24 10.92 -8.65
CA PRO A 192 -33.02 10.37 -9.21
C PRO A 192 -33.26 9.94 -10.67
N ASN A 193 -32.39 10.39 -11.56
CA ASN A 193 -32.46 10.05 -12.99
C ASN A 193 -31.93 8.63 -13.31
N SER A 194 -31.47 7.90 -12.30
CA SER A 194 -30.83 6.58 -12.43
C SER A 194 -31.46 5.57 -11.48
N SER A 195 -31.51 4.31 -11.91
CA SER A 195 -31.89 3.17 -11.08
C SER A 195 -30.75 2.66 -10.17
N ASN A 196 -29.64 3.40 -10.10
CA ASN A 196 -28.50 3.02 -9.28
C ASN A 196 -28.83 3.12 -7.79
N LYS A 197 -28.48 2.07 -7.05
CA LYS A 197 -28.70 1.94 -5.61
C LYS A 197 -27.96 3.01 -4.82
N ASP A 198 -26.81 3.48 -5.31
CA ASP A 198 -26.02 4.54 -4.67
C ASP A 198 -26.81 5.85 -4.54
N CYS A 199 -27.74 6.14 -5.48
CA CYS A 199 -28.57 7.34 -5.42
C CYS A 199 -29.54 7.32 -4.23
N VAL A 200 -30.00 6.13 -3.84
CA VAL A 200 -30.92 5.94 -2.70
C VAL A 200 -30.16 5.87 -1.38
N LEU A 201 -28.93 5.34 -1.39
CA LEU A 201 -28.09 5.22 -0.20
C LEU A 201 -27.47 6.54 0.25
N TYR A 202 -27.33 7.50 -0.65
CA TYR A 202 -26.72 8.80 -0.35
C TYR A 202 -27.65 9.70 0.50
N GLU A 203 -27.10 10.29 1.57
CA GLU A 203 -27.77 11.31 2.37
C GLU A 203 -26.88 12.52 2.66
N ASN A 204 -27.45 13.74 2.74
CA ASN A 204 -26.74 14.96 3.17
C ASN A 204 -26.46 14.99 4.70
N LYS A 205 -26.13 13.85 5.31
CA LYS A 205 -25.74 13.74 6.72
C LYS A 205 -24.27 13.40 6.81
N ARG A 206 -23.54 14.14 7.65
CA ARG A 206 -22.07 14.04 7.79
C ARG A 206 -21.57 12.63 8.11
N ASP A 207 -22.38 11.85 8.81
CA ASP A 207 -22.02 10.50 9.27
C ASP A 207 -22.44 9.38 8.30
N ILE A 208 -23.23 9.71 7.27
CA ILE A 208 -23.77 8.75 6.29
C ILE A 208 -23.15 8.96 4.92
N LEU A 209 -23.31 10.17 4.34
CA LEU A 209 -22.88 10.54 2.97
C LEU A 209 -23.04 9.37 2.00
N CYS A 210 -22.03 9.07 1.16
CA CYS A 210 -22.00 7.87 0.33
C CYS A 210 -21.10 6.79 0.92
N TYR A 211 -20.88 6.76 2.23
CA TYR A 211 -19.88 5.87 2.83
C TYR A 211 -20.20 4.37 2.73
N ASN A 212 -21.42 4.00 2.33
CA ASN A 212 -21.80 2.61 2.07
C ASN A 212 -22.10 2.35 0.58
N CYS A 213 -21.88 3.33 -0.28
CA CYS A 213 -22.08 3.23 -1.73
C CYS A 213 -20.99 2.40 -2.39
N ASP A 214 -21.30 1.81 -3.55
CA ASP A 214 -20.31 1.14 -4.37
C ASP A 214 -19.33 2.15 -5.00
N SER A 215 -19.76 3.39 -5.22
CA SER A 215 -18.90 4.51 -5.62
C SER A 215 -17.81 4.82 -4.58
N CYS A 216 -18.12 4.71 -3.29
CA CYS A 216 -17.13 4.91 -2.23
C CYS A 216 -16.14 3.74 -2.16
N LYS A 217 -16.63 2.51 -2.28
CA LYS A 217 -15.76 1.33 -2.42
C LYS A 217 -14.84 1.46 -3.63
N ALA A 218 -15.34 1.98 -4.76
CA ALA A 218 -14.54 2.22 -5.96
C ALA A 218 -13.46 3.29 -5.74
N GLY A 219 -13.77 4.36 -5.00
CA GLY A 219 -12.79 5.36 -4.58
C GLY A 219 -11.69 4.76 -3.69
N VAL A 220 -12.06 3.89 -2.74
CA VAL A 220 -11.10 3.14 -1.92
C VAL A 220 -10.26 2.18 -2.77
N ALA A 221 -10.86 1.49 -3.74
CA ALA A 221 -10.13 0.61 -4.66
C ALA A 221 -9.08 1.37 -5.46
N GLU A 222 -9.39 2.56 -5.99
CA GLU A 222 -8.42 3.40 -6.70
C GLU A 222 -7.30 3.88 -5.77
N TYR A 223 -7.64 4.30 -4.55
CA TYR A 223 -6.66 4.70 -3.55
C TYR A 223 -5.68 3.57 -3.26
N MET A 224 -6.19 2.38 -2.90
CA MET A 224 -5.37 1.20 -2.64
C MET A 224 -4.52 0.81 -3.84
N LYS A 225 -5.09 0.85 -5.05
CA LYS A 225 -4.36 0.59 -6.28
C LYS A 225 -3.19 1.55 -6.48
N THR A 226 -3.40 2.84 -6.22
CA THR A 226 -2.36 3.87 -6.36
C THR A 226 -1.22 3.59 -5.38
N GLU A 227 -1.55 3.33 -4.12
CA GLU A 227 -0.57 2.96 -3.08
C GLU A 227 0.19 1.68 -3.44
N TRP A 228 -0.50 0.65 -3.93
CA TRP A 228 0.14 -0.62 -4.34
C TRP A 228 1.11 -0.43 -5.49
N ARG A 229 0.81 0.45 -6.45
CA ARG A 229 1.75 0.78 -7.53
C ARG A 229 3.00 1.48 -7.02
N VAL A 230 2.84 2.41 -6.07
CA VAL A 230 3.99 3.07 -5.42
C VAL A 230 4.87 2.03 -4.71
N VAL A 231 4.26 1.13 -3.92
CA VAL A 231 4.97 0.02 -3.25
C VAL A 231 5.65 -0.91 -4.26
N ALA A 232 5.00 -1.22 -5.39
CA ALA A 232 5.59 -2.06 -6.44
C ALA A 232 6.86 -1.43 -7.06
N VAL A 233 6.87 -0.10 -7.25
CA VAL A 233 8.07 0.63 -7.72
C VAL A 233 9.20 0.54 -6.70
N PHE A 234 8.93 0.78 -5.41
CA PHE A 234 9.94 0.62 -4.37
C PHE A 234 10.47 -0.82 -4.28
N ASN A 235 9.59 -1.81 -4.42
CA ASN A 235 9.97 -3.22 -4.42
C ASN A 235 10.87 -3.59 -5.60
N LEU A 236 10.67 -2.98 -6.78
CA LEU A 236 11.55 -3.20 -7.93
C LEU A 236 12.97 -2.67 -7.69
N VAL A 237 13.09 -1.49 -7.09
CA VAL A 237 14.40 -0.93 -6.69
C VAL A 237 15.07 -1.83 -5.65
N LEU A 238 14.31 -2.28 -4.63
CA LEU A 238 14.79 -3.21 -3.61
C LEU A 238 15.28 -4.53 -4.22
N PHE A 239 14.55 -5.08 -5.19
CA PHE A 239 14.91 -6.31 -5.90
C PHE A 239 16.28 -6.19 -6.58
N VAL A 240 16.54 -5.08 -7.28
CA VAL A 240 17.85 -4.83 -7.92
C VAL A 240 18.96 -4.75 -6.88
N ILE A 241 18.77 -4.03 -5.78
CA ILE A 241 19.76 -3.90 -4.70
C ILE A 241 20.07 -5.28 -4.08
N LEU A 242 19.02 -6.04 -3.74
CA LEU A 242 19.18 -7.37 -3.14
C LEU A 242 19.84 -8.36 -4.10
N THR A 243 19.62 -8.22 -5.40
CA THR A 243 20.26 -9.04 -6.44
C THR A 243 21.78 -8.79 -6.48
N ILE A 244 22.20 -7.52 -6.39
CA ILE A 244 23.63 -7.16 -6.30
C ILE A 244 24.23 -7.76 -5.02
N ILE A 245 23.56 -7.62 -3.88
CA ILE A 245 24.00 -8.19 -2.60
C ILE A 245 24.11 -9.72 -2.69
N TYR A 246 23.15 -10.39 -3.34
CA TYR A 246 23.18 -11.83 -3.56
C TYR A 246 24.40 -12.26 -4.37
N PHE A 247 24.75 -11.55 -5.45
CA PHE A 247 25.96 -11.84 -6.23
C PHE A 247 27.24 -11.63 -5.42
N VAL A 248 27.33 -10.54 -4.64
CA VAL A 248 28.48 -10.31 -3.73
C VAL A 248 28.57 -11.41 -2.66
N GLY A 249 27.44 -11.86 -2.13
CA GLY A 249 27.36 -12.97 -1.18
C GLY A 249 27.79 -14.31 -1.80
N CYS A 250 27.42 -14.57 -3.06
CA CYS A 250 27.91 -15.73 -3.81
C CYS A 250 29.44 -15.72 -3.98
N CYS A 251 30.02 -14.55 -4.28
CA CYS A 251 31.48 -14.37 -4.32
C CYS A 251 32.11 -14.63 -2.95
N ALA A 252 31.56 -14.07 -1.87
CA ALA A 252 32.01 -14.30 -0.49
C ALA A 252 32.01 -15.80 -0.14
N ARG A 253 30.91 -16.50 -0.45
CA ARG A 253 30.78 -17.95 -0.21
C ARG A 253 31.79 -18.77 -1.00
N ARG A 254 31.98 -18.49 -2.30
CA ARG A 254 32.95 -19.24 -3.13
C ARG A 254 34.36 -19.13 -2.56
N ASN A 255 34.72 -17.96 -2.06
CA ASN A 255 36.02 -17.75 -1.43
C ASN A 255 36.16 -18.51 -0.11
N ALA A 256 35.12 -18.52 0.73
CA ALA A 256 35.09 -19.29 1.99
C ALA A 256 35.17 -20.80 1.76
N GLY A 257 34.54 -21.33 0.70
CA GLY A 257 34.63 -22.74 0.32
C GLY A 257 36.03 -23.15 -0.10
N ASN A 258 36.71 -22.33 -0.91
CA ASN A 258 38.07 -22.59 -1.38
C ASN A 258 39.10 -22.61 -0.23
N SER A 259 38.89 -21.82 0.82
CA SER A 259 39.76 -21.83 2.01
C SER A 259 39.62 -23.10 2.86
N VAL A 260 38.47 -23.77 2.83
CA VAL A 260 38.26 -25.05 3.56
C VAL A 260 38.84 -26.23 2.78
N SER A 261 38.87 -26.18 1.45
CA SER A 261 39.45 -27.24 0.61
C SER A 261 40.98 -27.18 0.47
N ASN A 262 41.62 -26.10 0.93
CA ASN A 262 43.07 -25.90 0.87
C ASN A 262 43.78 -26.17 2.21
N VAL A 263 43.08 -26.74 3.19
CA VAL A 263 43.59 -27.21 4.49
C VAL A 263 43.35 -28.72 4.56
#